data_AF-A0A7C3Z737-F1
#
_entry.id   AF-A0A7C3Z737-F1
#
_cell.length_a   1.000
_cell.length_b   1.000
_cell.length_c   1.000
_cell.angle_alpha   90.00
_cell.angle_beta   90.00
_cell.angle_gamma   90.00
#
_symmetry.space_group_name_H-M   'P 1'
#
loop_
_entity.id
_entity.type
_entity.pdbx_description
1 polymer ?
#
loop_
_entity_poly.entity_id
_entity_poly.type
_entity_poly.pdbx_seq_one_letter_code
_entity_poly.pdbx_strand_id
1 'polypeptide(L)'
;MEREVYRLIISRLKGDRLKERTYREEIELEAKKGIGGFVVFGGQRQTLKGFIRHLKEVYGGEIIFAADVERGLSSILKGGSYFPR
;
A
#
# COMPACT_ATOMS: atom_id res chain seq x y z
N MET A 1 4.59 -23.91 2.09
CA MET A 1 5.19 -23.31 3.29
C MET A 1 5.61 -21.85 3.05
N GLU A 2 6.48 -21.53 2.10
CA GLU A 2 6.95 -20.12 1.89
C GLU A 2 5.82 -19.10 1.65
N ARG A 3 4.84 -19.42 0.80
CA ARG A 3 3.70 -18.52 0.52
C ARG A 3 2.82 -18.27 1.76
N GLU A 4 2.70 -19.24 2.65
CA GLU A 4 1.93 -19.07 3.90
C GLU A 4 2.67 -18.19 4.90
N VAL A 5 3.99 -18.29 4.96
CA VAL A 5 4.82 -17.37 5.74
C VAL A 5 4.72 -15.95 5.16
N TYR A 6 4.76 -15.80 3.84
CA TYR A 6 4.65 -14.48 3.18
C TYR A 6 3.31 -13.80 3.47
N ARG A 7 2.23 -14.57 3.61
CA ARG A 7 0.90 -14.06 4.02
C ARG A 7 0.86 -13.47 5.44
N LEU A 8 1.83 -13.80 6.29
CA LEU A 8 1.93 -13.24 7.65
C LEU A 8 2.72 -11.91 7.68
N ILE A 9 3.30 -11.50 6.55
CA ILE A 9 4.11 -10.29 6.45
C ILE A 9 3.23 -9.11 6.01
N ILE A 10 3.40 -7.98 6.70
CA ILE A 10 2.88 -6.69 6.28
C ILE A 10 4.07 -5.76 6.05
N SER A 11 4.34 -5.42 4.78
CA SER A 11 5.49 -4.59 4.39
C SER A 11 5.14 -3.11 4.36
N ARG A 12 6.14 -2.24 4.27
CA ARG A 12 5.95 -0.79 4.23
C ARG A 12 5.81 -0.31 2.79
N LEU A 13 4.69 0.33 2.47
CA LEU A 13 4.45 1.00 1.19
C LEU A 13 4.62 2.51 1.33
N LYS A 14 5.64 3.07 0.69
CA LYS A 14 5.94 4.51 0.64
C LYS A 14 5.24 5.13 -0.57
N GLY A 15 4.09 5.76 -0.35
CA GLY A 15 3.26 6.32 -1.42
C GLY A 15 3.96 7.41 -2.24
N ASP A 16 4.89 8.16 -1.64
CA ASP A 16 5.67 9.19 -2.33
C ASP A 16 6.62 8.62 -3.39
N ARG A 17 7.04 7.36 -3.24
CA ARG A 17 7.93 6.65 -4.18
C ARG A 17 7.21 5.95 -5.31
N LEU A 18 5.87 5.97 -5.36
CA LEU A 18 5.10 5.28 -6.41
C LEU A 18 5.32 5.85 -7.82
N LYS A 19 5.97 7.01 -7.95
CA LYS A 19 6.40 7.52 -9.26
C LYS A 19 7.65 6.80 -9.80
N GLU A 20 8.43 6.18 -8.92
CA GLU A 20 9.62 5.41 -9.29
C GLU A 20 9.17 4.05 -9.82
N ARG A 21 9.55 3.72 -11.06
CA ARG A 21 9.16 2.45 -11.69
C ARG A 21 9.71 1.24 -10.92
N THR A 22 10.98 1.30 -10.53
CA THR A 22 11.67 0.23 -9.79
C THR A 22 10.97 -0.07 -8.46
N TYR A 23 10.57 0.97 -7.71
CA TYR A 23 9.86 0.78 -6.45
C TYR A 23 8.49 0.13 -6.65
N ARG A 24 7.76 0.48 -7.73
CA ARG A 24 6.49 -0.19 -8.04
C ARG A 24 6.70 -1.66 -8.38
N GLU A 25 7.70 -1.97 -9.19
CA GLU A 25 8.06 -3.34 -9.57
C GLU A 25 8.45 -4.19 -8.35
N GLU A 26 9.17 -3.61 -7.37
CA GLU A 26 9.49 -4.25 -6.09
C GLU A 26 8.21 -4.62 -5.30
N ILE A 27 7.29 -3.68 -5.14
CA ILE A 27 6.03 -3.90 -4.41
C ILE A 27 5.12 -4.91 -5.13
N GLU A 28 5.07 -4.85 -6.46
CA GLU A 28 4.36 -5.85 -7.26
C GLU A 28 4.96 -7.25 -7.10
N LEU A 29 6.28 -7.36 -6.99
CA LEU A 29 6.96 -8.63 -6.74
C LEU A 29 6.62 -9.18 -5.35
N GLU A 30 6.57 -8.33 -4.32
CA GLU A 30 6.10 -8.73 -2.98
C GLU A 30 4.65 -9.22 -3.02
N ALA A 31 3.77 -8.51 -3.74
CA ALA A 31 2.39 -8.94 -3.94
C ALA A 31 2.33 -10.32 -4.63
N LYS A 32 3.07 -10.53 -5.73
CA LYS A 32 3.12 -11.82 -6.46
C LYS A 32 3.61 -12.98 -5.60
N LYS A 33 4.54 -12.73 -4.65
CA LYS A 33 5.01 -13.73 -3.68
C LYS A 33 3.95 -14.11 -2.64
N GLY A 34 2.88 -13.33 -2.53
CA GLY A 34 1.73 -13.62 -1.68
C GLY A 34 1.73 -12.91 -0.34
N ILE A 35 2.17 -11.66 -0.32
CA ILE A 35 2.27 -10.89 0.92
C ILE A 35 0.89 -10.70 1.56
N GLY A 36 0.84 -10.65 2.90
CA GLY A 36 -0.41 -10.42 3.61
C GLY A 36 -0.95 -9.01 3.43
N GLY A 37 -0.06 -8.01 3.39
CA GLY A 37 -0.48 -6.63 3.25
C GLY A 37 0.63 -5.60 3.21
N PHE A 38 0.20 -4.34 3.19
CA PHE A 38 1.06 -3.17 3.25
C PHE A 38 0.56 -2.14 4.25
N VAL A 39 1.48 -1.56 5.04
CA VAL A 39 1.22 -0.31 5.78
C VAL A 39 1.68 0.88 4.94
N VAL A 40 0.76 1.79 4.66
CA VAL A 40 0.95 2.93 3.77
C VAL A 40 1.51 4.13 4.53
N PHE A 41 2.51 4.79 3.94
CA PHE A 41 3.07 6.06 4.39
C PHE A 41 3.23 7.04 3.25
N GLY A 42 2.68 8.24 3.39
CA GLY A 42 2.90 9.33 2.44
C GLY A 42 2.26 9.11 1.07
N GLY A 43 2.48 10.05 0.17
CA GLY A 43 1.99 10.00 -1.21
C GLY A 43 0.74 10.80 -1.49
N GLN A 44 0.37 10.81 -2.77
CA GLN A 44 -0.83 11.46 -3.29
C GLN A 44 -2.00 10.47 -3.29
N ARG A 45 -3.16 10.88 -2.74
CA ARG A 45 -4.35 10.01 -2.60
C ARG A 45 -4.73 9.31 -3.91
N GLN A 46 -4.74 10.05 -5.02
CA GLN A 46 -5.16 9.49 -6.32
C GLN A 46 -4.13 8.51 -6.89
N THR A 47 -2.83 8.83 -6.78
CA THR A 47 -1.76 7.92 -7.20
C THR A 47 -1.80 6.62 -6.43
N LEU A 48 -1.92 6.69 -5.09
CA LEU A 48 -2.03 5.51 -4.24
C LEU A 48 -3.30 4.70 -4.57
N LYS A 49 -4.45 5.37 -4.73
CA LYS A 49 -5.71 4.70 -5.09
C LYS A 49 -5.60 3.91 -6.40
N GLY A 50 -4.98 4.51 -7.42
CA GLY A 50 -4.72 3.84 -8.70
C GLY A 50 -3.80 2.63 -8.53
N PHE A 51 -2.73 2.78 -7.75
CA PHE A 51 -1.79 1.68 -7.52
C PHE A 51 -2.37 0.53 -6.70
N ILE A 52 -3.16 0.81 -5.65
CA ILE A 52 -3.87 -0.22 -4.88
C ILE A 52 -4.82 -1.02 -5.77
N ARG A 53 -5.55 -0.35 -6.68
CA ARG A 53 -6.43 -1.02 -7.64
C ARG A 53 -5.64 -1.95 -8.55
N HIS A 54 -4.56 -1.46 -9.15
CA HIS A 54 -3.65 -2.24 -9.99
C HIS A 54 -3.10 -3.47 -9.24
N LEU A 55 -2.64 -3.32 -8.01
CA LEU A 55 -2.15 -4.45 -7.21
C LEU A 55 -3.21 -5.52 -6.98
N LYS A 56 -4.46 -5.12 -6.69
CA LYS A 56 -5.57 -6.06 -6.52
C LYS A 56 -5.91 -6.80 -7.81
N GLU A 57 -5.88 -6.11 -8.96
CA GLU A 57 -6.11 -6.70 -10.28
C GLU A 57 -5.01 -7.73 -10.65
N VAL A 58 -3.74 -7.43 -10.35
CA VAL A 58 -2.61 -8.31 -10.67
C VAL A 58 -2.52 -9.52 -9.74
N TYR A 59 -2.87 -9.37 -8.46
CA TYR A 59 -2.70 -10.43 -7.46
C TYR A 59 -3.86 -11.43 -7.40
N GLY A 60 -5.09 -10.99 -7.71
CA GLY A 60 -6.28 -11.85 -7.70
C GLY A 60 -6.72 -12.38 -6.32
N GLY A 61 -5.99 -12.07 -5.24
CA GLY A 61 -6.32 -12.40 -3.85
C GLY A 61 -6.52 -11.17 -2.96
N GLU A 62 -6.80 -11.40 -1.68
CA GLU A 62 -6.95 -10.32 -0.70
C GLU A 62 -5.58 -9.83 -0.21
N ILE A 63 -5.34 -8.52 -0.29
CA ILE A 63 -4.19 -7.82 0.28
C ILE A 63 -4.73 -6.79 1.26
N ILE A 64 -4.23 -6.81 2.50
CA ILE A 64 -4.56 -5.82 3.52
C ILE A 64 -3.78 -4.53 3.23
N PHE A 65 -4.46 -3.38 3.28
CA PHE A 65 -3.82 -2.08 3.26
C PHE A 65 -4.19 -1.34 4.55
N ALA A 66 -3.18 -1.03 5.36
CA ALA A 66 -3.32 -0.37 6.65
C ALA A 66 -2.62 1.00 6.64
N ALA A 67 -3.01 1.88 7.55
CA ALA A 67 -2.35 3.16 7.81
C ALA A 67 -2.77 3.68 9.18
N ASP A 68 -1.91 4.45 9.85
CA ASP A 68 -2.27 5.14 11.09
C ASP A 68 -3.03 6.43 10.77
N VAL A 69 -4.36 6.34 10.70
CA VAL A 69 -5.24 7.47 10.31
C VAL A 69 -5.85 8.15 11.54
N GLU A 70 -5.01 8.52 12.50
CA GLU A 70 -5.44 9.06 13.79
C GLU A 70 -6.08 10.46 13.70
N ARG A 71 -5.80 11.23 12.64
CA ARG A 71 -6.28 12.62 12.45
C ARG A 71 -6.90 12.87 11.08
N GLY A 72 -7.60 11.85 10.58
CA GLY A 72 -8.12 11.84 9.22
C GLY A 72 -7.03 11.57 8.18
N LEU A 73 -7.47 11.32 6.94
CA LEU A 73 -6.62 10.82 5.86
C LEU A 73 -5.47 11.76 5.47
N SER A 74 -5.63 13.07 5.71
CA SER A 74 -4.57 14.04 5.42
C SER A 74 -3.32 13.87 6.29
N SER A 75 -3.43 13.16 7.42
CA SER A 75 -2.27 12.84 8.27
C SER A 75 -1.26 11.91 7.59
N ILE A 76 -1.72 11.12 6.61
CA ILE A 76 -0.89 10.17 5.87
C ILE A 76 -0.76 10.56 4.40
N LEU A 77 -1.83 11.08 3.77
CA LEU A 77 -1.88 11.31 2.32
C LEU A 77 -2.18 12.76 1.95
N LYS A 78 -1.47 13.25 0.93
CA LYS A 78 -1.81 14.51 0.25
C LYS A 78 -3.16 14.35 -0.47
N GLY A 79 -4.02 15.34 -0.31
CA GLY A 79 -5.40 15.31 -0.84
C GLY A 79 -6.38 14.46 -0.03
N GLY A 80 -6.05 14.11 1.21
CA GLY A 80 -6.96 13.55 2.20
C GLY A 80 -7.71 14.63 3.01
N SER A 81 -8.73 14.21 3.76
CA SER A 81 -9.46 15.09 4.68
C SER A 81 -8.78 15.13 6.05
N TYR A 82 -8.76 16.31 6.67
CA TYR A 82 -8.21 16.54 8.00
C TYR A 82 -9.32 16.49 9.06
N PHE A 83 -9.06 15.84 10.19
CA PHE A 83 -9.89 15.93 11.39
C PHE A 83 -9.15 16.64 12.53
N PRO A 84 -9.79 17.63 13.19
CA PRO A 84 -9.22 18.31 14.36
C PRO A 84 -9.06 17.35 15.55
N ARG A 85 -8.24 17.76 16.53
CA ARG A 85 -8.12 17.06 17.81
C ARG A 85 -9.25 17.41 18.74
#